data_AF-A0A1I3FQD2-F1
#
_entry.id   AF-A0A1I3FQD2-F1
#
_cell.length_a   1.000
_cell.length_b   1.000
_cell.length_c   1.000
_cell.angle_alpha   90.00
_cell.angle_beta   90.00
_cell.angle_gamma   90.00
#
_symmetry.space_group_name_H-M   'P 1'
#
loop_
_entity.id
_entity.type
_entity.pdbx_description
1 polymer ?
#
loop_
_entity_poly.entity_id
_entity_poly.type
_entity_poly.pdbx_seq_one_letter_code
_entity_poly.pdbx_strand_id
1 'polypeptide(L)' 'MENLIVIPKNEKQLSLLKSLLQEMKIQFKSENLKDPDPELTKKIQKARKEKENGELITIDAENLWESI' A
#
# COMPACT_ATOMS: atom_id res chain seq x y z
N MET A 1 -19.03 16.42 -6.47
CA MET A 1 -18.99 15.21 -7.31
C MET A 1 -18.24 14.15 -6.54
N GLU A 2 -18.72 12.92 -6.56
CA GLU A 2 -18.17 11.79 -5.81
C GLU A 2 -17.36 10.88 -6.74
N ASN A 3 -16.29 10.28 -6.22
CA ASN A 3 -15.48 9.32 -6.96
C ASN A 3 -15.93 7.90 -6.62
N LEU A 4 -16.11 7.07 -7.64
CA LEU A 4 -16.43 5.65 -7.47
C LEU A 4 -15.16 4.81 -7.54
N ILE A 5 -14.92 3.99 -6.51
CA ILE A 5 -13.84 2.99 -6.50
C ILE A 5 -14.45 1.61 -6.79
N VAL A 6 -13.95 0.93 -7.82
CA VAL A 6 -14.44 -0.40 -8.23
C VAL A 6 -13.35 -1.44 -8.00
N ILE A 7 -13.65 -2.47 -7.21
CA ILE A 7 -12.70 -3.54 -6.84
C ILE A 7 -13.16 -4.86 -7.47
N PRO A 8 -12.62 -5.26 -8.64
CA PRO A 8 -12.96 -6.54 -9.27
C PRO A 8 -12.40 -7.72 -8.48
N LYS A 9 -13.18 -8.80 -8.37
CA LYS A 9 -12.78 -10.01 -7.63
C LYS A 9 -11.99 -11.02 -8.49
N ASN A 10 -12.04 -10.87 -9.81
CA ASN A 10 -11.33 -11.75 -10.75
C ASN A 10 -10.96 -11.03 -12.05
N GLU A 11 -10.11 -11.66 -12.85
CA GLU A 11 -9.60 -11.09 -14.10
C GLU A 11 -10.69 -10.85 -15.15
N LYS A 12 -11.71 -11.72 -15.21
CA LYS A 12 -12.84 -11.58 -16.13
C LYS A 12 -13.65 -10.30 -15.83
N GLN A 13 -13.92 -10.03 -14.56
CA GLN A 13 -14.60 -8.81 -14.11
C GLN A 13 -13.77 -7.57 -14.43
N LEU A 14 -12.46 -7.61 -14.19
CA LEU A 14 -11.56 -6.49 -14.51
C LEU A 14 -11.59 -6.17 -16.02
N SER A 15 -11.53 -7.20 -16.86
CA SER A 15 -11.57 -7.05 -18.32
C SER A 15 -12.89 -6.43 -18.79
N LEU A 16 -14.02 -6.95 -18.31
CA LEU A 16 -15.35 -6.43 -18.64
C LEU A 16 -15.53 -4.97 -18.18
N LEU A 17 -15.08 -4.63 -16.98
CA LEU A 17 -15.15 -3.27 -16.45
C LEU A 17 -14.30 -2.30 -17.28
N LYS A 18 -13.09 -2.69 -17.68
CA LYS A 18 -12.24 -1.87 -18.56
C LYS A 18 -12.95 -1.56 -19.87
N SER A 19 -13.50 -2.58 -20.54
CA SER A 19 -14.22 -2.39 -21.80
C SER A 19 -15.44 -1.48 -21.63
N LEU A 20 -16.24 -1.69 -20.58
CA LEU A 20 -17.40 -0.86 -20.28
C LEU A 20 -17.02 0.61 -20.07
N LEU A 21 -16.00 0.86 -19.24
CA LEU A 21 -15.54 2.22 -18.93
C LEU A 21 -14.94 2.93 -20.15
N GLN A 22 -14.23 2.19 -21.02
CA GLN A 22 -13.72 2.71 -22.28
C GLN A 22 -14.84 3.12 -23.24
N GLU A 23 -15.87 2.27 -23.39
CA GLU A 23 -17.02 2.54 -24.27
C GLU A 23 -17.78 3.80 -23.80
N MET A 24 -17.91 3.96 -22.48
CA MET A 24 -18.52 5.14 -21.87
C MET A 24 -17.63 6.40 -21.90
N LYS A 25 -16.40 6.29 -22.42
CA LYS A 25 -15.39 7.36 -22.44
C LYS A 25 -15.08 7.92 -21.04
N ILE A 26 -15.20 7.07 -20.02
CA ILE A 26 -14.88 7.43 -18.63
C ILE A 26 -13.38 7.23 -18.42
N GLN A 27 -12.71 8.24 -17.87
CA GLN A 27 -11.32 8.09 -17.44
C GLN A 27 -11.26 7.23 -16.19
N PHE A 28 -10.46 6.17 -16.22
CA PHE A 28 -10.22 5.31 -15.08
C PHE A 28 -8.72 5.14 -14.83
N LYS A 29 -8.38 4.89 -13.57
CA LYS A 29 -7.03 4.50 -13.15
C LYS A 29 -7.06 3.07 -12.65
N SER A 30 -6.09 2.27 -13.06
CA SER A 30 -5.87 0.94 -12.51
C SER A 30 -4.71 1.01 -11.53
N GLU A 31 -4.99 0.75 -10.26
CA GLU A 31 -3.98 0.61 -9.22
C GLU A 31 -3.82 -0.88 -8.90
N ASN A 32 -2.58 -1.36 -8.96
CA ASN A 32 -2.28 -2.71 -8.53
C ASN A 32 -2.00 -2.71 -7.03
N LEU A 33 -3.00 -3.06 -6.23
CA LEU A 33 -2.87 -3.13 -4.77
C LEU A 33 -1.84 -4.16 -4.29
N LYS A 34 -1.35 -5.05 -5.17
CA LYS A 34 -0.30 -6.01 -4.85
C LYS A 34 1.10 -5.44 -4.91
N ASP A 35 1.31 -4.31 -5.60
CA ASP A 35 2.61 -3.64 -5.60
C ASP A 35 2.69 -2.83 -4.31
N PRO A 36 3.49 -3.28 -3.31
CA PRO A 36 3.64 -2.51 -2.09
C PRO A 36 4.20 -1.13 -2.43
N ASP A 37 3.65 -0.09 -1.80
CA ASP A 37 4.16 1.27 -1.96
C ASP A 37 5.69 1.25 -1.87
N PRO A 38 6.42 1.81 -2.84
CA PRO A 38 7.88 1.79 -2.84
C PRO A 38 8.46 2.41 -1.55
N GLU A 39 7.75 3.33 -0.90
CA GLU A 39 8.14 3.87 0.42
C GLU A 39 7.95 2.84 1.55
N LEU A 40 6.85 2.09 1.54
CA LEU A 40 6.63 1.01 2.50
C LEU A 40 7.68 -0.10 2.35
N THR A 41 8.00 -0.47 1.10
CA THR A 41 9.03 -1.46 0.80
C THR A 41 10.40 -1.01 1.32
N LYS A 42 10.76 0.26 1.11
CA LYS A 42 12.01 0.83 1.63
C LYS A 42 12.05 0.83 3.16
N LYS A 43 10.95 1.21 3.84
CA LYS A 43 10.86 1.18 5.30
C LYS A 43 11.00 -0.23 5.86
N ILE A 44 10.34 -1.22 5.25
CA ILE A 44 10.46 -2.63 5.65
C ILE A 44 11.89 -3.15 5.47
N GLN A 45 12.55 -2.81 4.35
CA GLN A 45 13.95 -3.20 4.13
C GLN A 45 14.90 -2.52 5.13
N LYS A 46 14.68 -1.24 5.45
CA LYS A 46 15.46 -0.51 6.47
C LYS A 46 15.31 -1.17 7.84
N ALA A 47 14.07 -1.46 8.26
CA ALA A 47 13.80 -2.14 9.54
C ALA A 47 14.43 -3.55 9.60
N ARG A 48 14.43 -4.30 8.49
CA ARG A 48 15.12 -5.60 8.41
C ARG A 48 16.63 -5.46 8.57
N LYS A 49 17.25 -4.46 7.92
CA LYS A 49 18.68 -4.17 8.06
C LYS A 49 19.06 -3.71 9.47
N GLU A 50 18.26 -2.86 10.09
CA GLU A 50 18.46 -2.41 11.48
C GLU A 50 18.37 -3.61 12.45
N LYS A 51 17.45 -4.55 12.21
CA LYS A 51 17.36 -5.82 12.95
C LYS A 51 18.60 -6.71 12.74
N GLU A 52 19.07 -6.86 11.50
CA GLU A 52 20.27 -7.66 11.19
C GLU A 52 21.55 -7.05 11.78
N ASN A 53 21.64 -5.73 11.80
CA ASN A 53 22.77 -4.99 12.36
C ASN A 53 22.73 -4.87 13.90
N GLY A 54 21.67 -5.36 14.55
CA GLY A 54 21.52 -5.30 16.01
C GLY A 54 21.17 -3.90 16.55
N GLU A 55 20.78 -2.96 15.69
CA GLU A 55 20.39 -1.58 16.03
C GLU A 55 18.89 -1.47 16.38
N LEU A 56 18.35 -2.46 17.10
CA LEU A 56 16.98 -2.39 17.59
C LEU A 56 16.95 -1.52 18.84
N ILE A 57 16.40 -0.32 18.71
CA ILE A 57 16.01 0.49 19.87
C ILE A 57 14.71 -0.12 20.42
N THR A 58 14.83 -1.01 21.40
CA THR A 58 13.68 -1.46 22.18
C THR A 58 13.27 -0.32 23.08
N ILE A 59 12.29 0.47 22.65
CA ILE A 59 11.69 1.49 23.51
C ILE A 59 10.71 0.76 24.42
N ASP A 60 11.08 0.65 25.69
CA ASP A 60 10.21 0.09 26.71
C ASP A 60 9.06 1.07 26.96
N ALA A 61 7.83 0.63 26.70
CA ALA A 61 6.66 1.51 26.76
C ALA A 61 6.41 2.05 28.19
N GLU A 62 6.95 1.38 29.21
CA GLU A 62 6.87 1.80 30.60
C GLU A 62 7.79 2.97 30.94
N ASN A 63 8.89 3.18 30.19
CA ASN A 63 9.92 4.20 30.49
C ASN A 63 9.95 5.40 29.53
N LEU A 64 8.92 5.56 28.69
CA LEU A 64 8.82 6.63 27.69
C LEU A 64 8.92 8.06 28.27
N TRP A 65 8.62 8.24 29.57
CA TRP A 65 8.57 9.55 30.21
C TRP A 65 9.87 9.99 30.90
N GLU A 66 10.88 9.12 31.05
CA GLU A 66 12.16 9.50 31.69
C GLU A 66 13.19 10.08 30.71
N SER A 67 12.90 10.09 29.40
CA SER A 67 13.83 10.53 28.36
C SER A 67 13.33 11.72 27.51
N ILE A 68 12.41 12.54 28.07
CA ILE A 68 12.02 13.85 27.50
C ILE A 68 12.59 14.96 28.38
#